data_AF-A0A0G4PP95-F1
#
_entry.id   AF-A0A0G4PP95-F1
#
_cell.length_a   1.000
_cell.length_b   1.000
_cell.length_c   1.000
_cell.angle_alpha   90.00
_cell.angle_beta   90.00
_cell.angle_gamma   90.00
#
_symmetry.space_group_name_H-M   'P 1'
#
loop_
_entity.id
_entity.type
_entity.pdbx_description
1 polymer ?
#
loop_
_entity_poly.entity_id
_entity_poly.type
_entity_poly.pdbx_seq_one_letter_code
_entity_poly.pdbx_strand_id
1 'polypeptide(L)'
;MSVLRNIKSLAPLLDRVLVQRIKPEAKTASGIFLPEAAVKEQNEAQVLAVGPGLLDRDGKRLPMGVNAGDKVLIPQFGGNAIKVGEEEYTLFRDHDILAKIKE
;
A
#
# COMPACT_ATOMS: atom_id res chain seq x y z
N MET A 1 -1.24 -4.35 -24.98
CA MET A 1 -1.85 -3.13 -24.39
C MET A 1 -2.20 -3.44 -22.95
N SER A 2 -1.58 -2.76 -21.99
CA SER A 2 -1.96 -2.93 -20.58
C SER A 2 -3.41 -2.48 -20.40
N VAL A 3 -4.26 -3.36 -19.89
CA VAL A 3 -5.68 -3.08 -19.58
C VAL A 3 -5.79 -2.09 -18.40
N LEU A 4 -4.70 -1.87 -17.68
CA LEU A 4 -4.63 -1.01 -16.50
C LEU A 4 -4.28 0.43 -16.92
N ARG A 5 -5.31 1.25 -17.15
CA ARG A 5 -5.19 2.70 -17.41
C ARG A 5 -5.49 3.56 -16.17
N ASN A 6 -6.19 3.01 -15.18
CA ASN A 6 -6.63 3.74 -14.00
C ASN A 6 -6.55 2.85 -12.76
N ILE A 7 -5.83 3.31 -11.73
CA ILE A 7 -5.67 2.60 -10.46
C ILE A 7 -7.00 2.45 -9.70
N LYS A 8 -7.93 3.41 -9.84
CA LYS A 8 -9.25 3.35 -9.19
C LYS A 8 -10.15 2.25 -9.74
N SER A 9 -9.81 1.70 -10.92
CA SER A 9 -10.53 0.57 -11.52
C SER A 9 -10.05 -0.78 -11.00
N LEU A 10 -8.96 -0.83 -10.22
CA LEU A 10 -8.49 -2.04 -9.58
C LEU A 10 -9.26 -2.26 -8.27
N ALA A 11 -10.07 -3.31 -8.25
CA ALA A 11 -10.72 -3.81 -7.05
C ALA A 11 -9.91 -5.01 -6.50
N PRO A 12 -9.25 -4.88 -5.33
CA PRO A 12 -8.57 -6.00 -4.71
C PRO A 12 -9.54 -7.12 -4.36
N LEU A 13 -9.10 -8.38 -4.49
CA LEU A 13 -9.91 -9.56 -4.19
C LEU A 13 -9.47 -10.22 -2.89
N LEU A 14 -10.42 -10.83 -2.18
CA LEU A 14 -10.21 -11.48 -0.87
C LEU A 14 -9.65 -10.49 0.16
N ASP A 15 -8.61 -10.87 0.90
CA ASP A 15 -7.87 -10.06 1.88
C ASP A 15 -6.77 -9.21 1.25
N ARG A 16 -6.84 -8.89 -0.04
CA ARG A 16 -5.81 -8.07 -0.67
C ARG A 16 -6.00 -6.60 -0.37
N VAL A 17 -4.89 -5.90 -0.16
CA VAL A 17 -4.83 -4.46 0.13
C VAL A 17 -3.91 -3.81 -0.91
N LEU A 18 -4.45 -2.84 -1.64
CA LEU A 18 -3.70 -2.04 -2.60
C LEU A 18 -3.15 -0.80 -1.90
N VAL A 19 -1.84 -0.62 -1.95
CA VAL A 19 -1.15 0.49 -1.31
C VAL A 19 -0.24 1.23 -2.28
N GLN A 20 0.02 2.49 -1.97
CA GLN A 20 1.03 3.32 -2.63
C GLN A 20 2.07 3.74 -1.60
N ARG A 21 3.35 3.47 -1.86
CA ARG A 21 4.44 3.89 -0.97
C ARG A 21 4.49 5.41 -0.92
N ILE A 22 4.61 5.95 0.28
CA ILE A 22 4.78 7.39 0.48
C ILE A 22 6.22 7.71 0.09
N LYS A 23 6.37 8.64 -0.87
CA LYS A 23 7.70 9.07 -1.28
C LYS A 23 8.33 9.88 -0.15
N PRO A 24 9.53 9.51 0.32
CA PRO A 24 10.23 10.26 1.34
C PRO A 24 10.56 11.68 0.85
N GLU A 25 10.45 12.66 1.74
CA GLU A 25 10.84 14.04 1.44
C GLU A 25 12.36 14.11 1.27
N ALA A 26 12.82 14.52 0.07
CA ALA A 26 14.25 14.69 -0.22
C ALA A 26 14.88 15.87 0.55
N LYS A 27 14.07 16.70 1.20
CA LYS A 27 14.48 17.90 1.93
C LYS A 27 14.23 17.69 3.42
N THR A 28 15.27 17.85 4.24
CA THR A 28 15.13 17.79 5.70
C THR A 28 14.40 19.02 6.23
N ALA A 29 13.89 18.96 7.47
CA ALA A 29 13.27 20.10 8.16
C ALA A 29 14.19 21.36 8.25
N SER A 30 15.51 21.15 8.20
CA SER A 30 16.54 22.20 8.17
C SER A 30 16.87 22.74 6.77
N GLY A 31 16.23 22.22 5.72
CA GLY A 31 16.36 22.67 4.34
C GLY A 31 17.51 22.05 3.54
N ILE A 32 18.17 21.02 4.08
CA ILE A 32 19.28 20.32 3.43
C ILE A 32 18.69 19.26 2.49
N PHE A 33 19.18 19.23 1.24
CA PHE A 33 18.85 18.16 0.31
C PHE A 33 19.66 16.91 0.63
N LEU A 34 18.97 15.81 0.88
CA LEU A 34 19.61 14.51 1.03
C LEU A 34 19.94 13.96 -0.36
N PRO A 35 21.14 13.39 -0.57
CA PRO A 35 21.43 12.64 -1.78
C PRO A 35 20.44 11.47 -1.90
N GLU A 36 19.98 11.16 -3.13
CA GLU A 36 18.95 10.13 -3.38
C GLU A 36 19.29 8.77 -2.72
N ALA A 37 20.59 8.44 -2.60
CA ALA A 37 21.07 7.22 -1.97
C ALA A 37 20.94 7.19 -0.42
N ALA A 38 20.80 8.35 0.24
CA ALA A 38 20.61 8.46 1.69
C ALA A 38 19.12 8.47 2.09
N VAL A 39 18.23 8.56 1.10
CA VAL A 39 16.79 8.56 1.31
C VAL A 39 16.34 7.11 1.50
N LYS A 40 16.33 6.67 2.76
CA LYS A 40 15.89 5.33 3.12
C LYS A 40 14.44 5.15 2.66
N GLU A 41 14.15 4.08 1.90
CA GLU A 41 12.77 3.74 1.57
C GLU A 41 11.97 3.66 2.87
N GLN A 42 11.08 4.62 3.06
CA GLN A 42 10.14 4.55 4.17
C GLN A 42 9.19 3.41 3.85
N ASN A 43 9.07 2.48 4.80
CA ASN A 43 8.12 1.38 4.72
C ASN A 43 6.69 1.87 5.03
N GLU A 44 6.40 3.13 4.72
CA GLU A 44 5.13 3.78 4.93
C GLU A 44 4.38 3.82 3.61
N ALA A 45 3.11 3.47 3.65
CA ALA A 45 2.26 3.45 2.49
C ALA A 45 0.86 3.96 2.82
N GLN A 46 0.21 4.55 1.83
CA GLN A 46 -1.20 4.91 1.91
C GLN A 46 -2.04 3.80 1.28
N VAL A 47 -3.10 3.38 1.97
CA VAL A 47 -4.05 2.40 1.44
C VAL A 47 -4.97 3.08 0.44
N LEU A 48 -4.99 2.58 -0.79
CA LEU A 48 -5.86 3.10 -1.86
C LEU A 48 -7.17 2.32 -1.98
N ALA A 49 -7.10 1.00 -1.83
CA ALA A 49 -8.27 0.13 -1.90
C ALA A 49 -8.05 -1.12 -1.07
N VAL A 50 -9.15 -1.66 -0.56
CA VAL A 50 -9.17 -2.90 0.21
C VAL A 50 -10.12 -3.89 -0.44
N GLY A 51 -9.74 -5.16 -0.37
CA GLY A 51 -10.59 -6.25 -0.80
C GLY A 51 -11.74 -6.46 0.18
N PRO A 52 -12.74 -7.27 -0.19
CA PRO A 52 -13.91 -7.49 0.63
C PRO A 52 -13.68 -8.48 1.80
N GLY A 53 -12.44 -8.86 2.09
CA GLY A 53 -12.08 -9.79 3.16
C GLY A 53 -12.12 -11.26 2.78
N LEU A 54 -11.40 -12.08 3.55
CA LEU A 54 -11.45 -13.55 3.47
C LEU A 54 -12.81 -14.07 3.94
N LEU A 55 -13.17 -15.27 3.50
CA LEU A 55 -14.34 -15.98 4.03
C LEU A 55 -13.91 -16.89 5.19
N ASP A 56 -14.68 -16.90 6.26
CA ASP A 56 -14.57 -17.92 7.30
C ASP A 56 -15.16 -19.25 6.84
N ARG A 57 -15.14 -20.25 7.74
CA ARG A 57 -15.67 -21.60 7.46
C ARG A 57 -17.19 -21.61 7.25
N ASP A 58 -17.88 -20.58 7.74
CA ASP A 58 -19.33 -20.43 7.65
C ASP A 58 -19.75 -19.56 6.44
N GLY A 59 -18.77 -19.13 5.62
CA GLY A 59 -19.00 -18.29 4.44
C GLY A 59 -19.24 -16.82 4.76
N LYS A 60 -18.98 -16.35 5.98
CA LYS A 60 -19.04 -14.93 6.34
C LYS A 60 -17.70 -14.26 6.04
N ARG A 61 -17.77 -12.98 5.64
CA ARG A 61 -16.58 -12.17 5.38
C ARG A 61 -15.94 -11.76 6.70
N LEU A 62 -14.65 -12.05 6.83
CA LEU A 62 -13.79 -11.49 7.87
C LEU A 62 -13.51 -10.02 7.52
N PRO A 63 -13.74 -9.08 8.46
CA PRO A 63 -13.47 -7.68 8.23
C PRO A 63 -11.96 -7.45 8.02
N MET A 64 -11.62 -6.54 7.13
CA MET A 64 -10.23 -6.09 6.90
C MET A 64 -9.74 -5.27 8.10
N GLY A 65 -8.46 -5.39 8.44
CA GLY A 65 -7.81 -4.58 9.49
C GLY A 65 -7.57 -3.12 9.09
N VAL A 66 -7.56 -2.85 7.78
CA VAL A 66 -7.32 -1.53 7.19
C VAL A 66 -8.46 -1.09 6.28
N ASN A 67 -8.58 0.22 6.10
CA ASN A 67 -9.55 0.87 5.21
C ASN A 67 -8.83 1.74 4.18
N ALA A 68 -9.53 2.08 3.09
CA ALA A 68 -9.02 3.05 2.14
C ALA A 68 -8.78 4.41 2.82
N GLY A 69 -7.62 5.01 2.57
CA GLY A 69 -7.18 6.27 3.17
C GLY A 69 -6.25 6.11 4.37
N ASP A 70 -6.17 4.92 4.98
CA ASP A 70 -5.28 4.68 6.13
C ASP A 70 -3.80 4.81 5.73
N LYS A 71 -2.98 5.37 6.62
CA LYS A 71 -1.52 5.25 6.56
C LYS A 71 -1.09 3.98 7.30
N VAL A 72 -0.26 3.17 6.65
CA VAL A 72 0.15 1.86 7.16
C VAL A 72 1.65 1.65 7.00
N LEU A 73 2.19 0.80 7.88
CA LEU A 73 3.55 0.30 7.77
C LEU A 73 3.52 -1.05 7.04
N ILE A 74 4.24 -1.13 5.94
CA ILE A 74 4.33 -2.32 5.08
C ILE A 74 5.65 -3.06 5.31
N PRO A 75 5.74 -4.36 5.00
CA PRO A 75 7.01 -5.07 5.08
C PRO A 75 7.97 -4.56 3.98
N GLN A 76 9.28 -4.66 4.24
CA GLN A 76 10.31 -4.27 3.27
C GLN A 76 10.25 -5.11 1.99
N PHE A 77 9.87 -6.39 2.13
CA PHE A 77 9.83 -7.37 1.07
C PHE A 77 8.45 -8.00 0.97
N GLY A 78 8.16 -8.56 -0.21
CA GLY A 78 6.89 -9.20 -0.50
C GLY A 78 5.89 -8.25 -1.17
N GLY A 79 4.64 -8.72 -1.25
CA GLY A 79 3.63 -8.07 -2.07
C GLY A 79 3.88 -8.25 -3.56
N ASN A 80 2.90 -7.84 -4.37
CA ASN A 80 2.99 -7.88 -5.83
C ASN A 80 3.00 -6.45 -6.36
N ALA A 81 4.05 -6.08 -7.09
CA ALA A 81 4.16 -4.77 -7.71
C ALA A 81 3.18 -4.66 -8.90
N ILE A 82 2.45 -3.55 -8.96
CA ILE A 82 1.53 -3.20 -10.04
C ILE A 82 1.96 -1.84 -10.57
N LYS A 83 2.25 -1.76 -11.86
CA LYS A 83 2.53 -0.49 -12.55
C LYS A 83 1.29 -0.02 -13.30
N VAL A 84 0.85 1.20 -13.02
CA VAL A 84 -0.23 1.86 -13.78
C VAL A 84 0.29 3.21 -14.25
N GLY A 85 0.60 3.32 -15.54
CA GLY A 85 1.31 4.48 -16.08
C GLY A 85 2.73 4.56 -15.54
N GLU A 86 3.06 5.69 -14.93
CA GLU A 86 4.37 5.96 -14.31
C GLU A 86 4.39 5.72 -12.80
N GLU A 87 3.24 5.39 -12.21
CA GLU A 87 3.11 5.14 -10.78
C GLU A 87 3.24 3.65 -10.45
N GLU A 88 3.93 3.37 -9.36
CA GLU A 88 4.10 2.04 -8.80
C GLU A 88 3.22 1.88 -7.56
N TYR A 89 2.47 0.78 -7.55
CA TYR A 89 1.63 0.36 -6.45
C TYR A 89 2.05 -1.04 -6.01
N THR A 90 1.68 -1.41 -4.80
CA THR A 90 1.95 -2.75 -4.29
C THR A 90 0.67 -3.34 -3.72
N LEU A 91 0.46 -4.62 -4.01
CA LEU A 91 -0.65 -5.39 -3.49
C LEU A 91 -0.14 -6.33 -2.40
N PHE A 92 -0.57 -6.09 -1.17
CA PHE A 92 -0.28 -6.94 -0.02
C PHE A 92 -1.52 -7.74 0.39
N ARG A 93 -1.35 -8.70 1.29
CA ARG A 93 -2.46 -9.27 2.05
C ARG A 93 -2.63 -8.49 3.34
N ASP A 94 -3.85 -8.47 3.87
CA ASP A 94 -4.20 -7.76 5.10
C ASP A 94 -3.30 -8.16 6.27
N HIS A 95 -2.99 -9.47 6.38
CA HIS A 95 -2.13 -9.99 7.44
C HIS A 95 -0.64 -9.67 7.28
N ASP A 96 -0.21 -9.27 6.07
CA ASP A 96 1.19 -8.88 5.83
C ASP A 96 1.43 -7.42 6.26
N ILE A 97 0.37 -6.62 6.45
CA ILE A 97 0.47 -5.24 6.92
C ILE A 97 0.91 -5.21 8.39
N LEU A 98 1.99 -4.48 8.68
CA LEU A 98 2.66 -4.53 9.97
C LEU A 98 1.99 -3.66 11.04
N ALA A 99 1.53 -2.47 10.66
CA ALA A 99 0.88 -1.54 11.59
C ALA A 99 0.02 -0.50 10.85
N LYS A 100 -0.98 0.05 11.55
CA LYS A 100 -1.67 1.29 11.15
C LYS A 100 -1.06 2.47 11.90
N ILE A 101 -0.68 3.51 11.17
CA ILE A 101 -0.13 4.74 11.73
C ILE A 101 -1.31 5.63 12.15
N LYS A 102 -1.38 5.98 13.44
CA LYS A 102 -2.36 6.92 13.98
C LYS A 102 -1.60 8.16 14.43
N GLU A 103 -1.91 9.30 13.81
CA GLU A 103 -1.49 10.63 14.27
C GLU A 103 -2.56 11.22 15.20
#